data_AF-A0A5R9P162-F1
#
_entry.id   AF-A0A5R9P162-F1
#
_cell.length_a   1.000
_cell.length_b   1.000
_cell.length_c   1.000
_cell.angle_alpha   90.00
_cell.angle_beta   90.00
_cell.angle_gamma   90.00
#
_symmetry.space_group_name_H-M   'P 1'
#
loop_
_entity.id
_entity.type
_entity.pdbx_description
1 polymer ?
#
loop_
_entity_poly.entity_id
_entity_poly.type
_entity_poly.pdbx_seq_one_letter_code
_entity_poly.pdbx_strand_id
1 'polypeptide(L)'
;MKLLNLTKESAEKPGAASRRVGVGVQSHVDQATAMELSRNSLARAKYEFLLRVTFVLAATQIIMAVLMVYLATRPVEERFIRTDSQGRLSEIQVLDRPIQSNQEVIQWTARALTSAYTLSFANYSQQLNDIKPHFTTEGWESFNQALSRAGFIENLLSGKYVTSAVPSAAPTIVSEGTVLQSYGWRVQMPITISYRSSGVEETRSIMVEVTVVQRPAVENPSGLGIAQIVTR
;
A
#
# COMPACT_ATOMS: atom_id res chain seq x y z
N MET A 1 -90.72 72.44 -1.81
CA MET A 1 -91.86 72.45 -0.86
C MET A 1 -91.36 71.82 0.43
N LYS A 2 -90.61 72.58 1.23
CA LYS A 2 -91.03 73.23 2.49
C LYS A 2 -91.51 72.22 3.56
N LEU A 3 -90.62 72.08 4.55
CA LEU A 3 -90.89 72.00 6.00
C LEU A 3 -91.53 70.73 6.53
N LEU A 4 -90.79 70.01 7.38
CA LEU A 4 -90.94 70.26 8.82
C LEU A 4 -89.67 69.88 9.57
N ASN A 5 -89.14 70.90 10.25
CA ASN A 5 -87.99 70.86 11.12
C ASN A 5 -88.51 71.08 12.55
N LEU A 6 -87.85 70.43 13.51
CA LEU A 6 -87.75 70.78 14.93
C LEU A 6 -89.01 70.65 15.81
N THR A 7 -88.93 69.75 16.78
CA THR A 7 -88.80 70.19 18.18
C THR A 7 -88.07 69.14 19.01
N LYS A 8 -87.24 69.66 19.91
CA LYS A 8 -86.19 69.02 20.69
C LYS A 8 -86.64 69.18 22.13
N GLU A 9 -86.83 68.11 22.90
CA GLU A 9 -86.70 68.21 24.36
C GLU A 9 -86.31 66.87 24.98
N SER A 10 -85.44 66.99 25.97
CA SER A 10 -84.59 65.97 26.56
C SER A 10 -85.19 65.50 27.86
N ALA A 11 -85.27 64.19 28.10
CA ALA A 11 -85.10 63.62 29.43
C ALA A 11 -84.84 62.10 29.39
N GLU A 12 -83.77 61.71 30.09
CA GLU A 12 -83.67 60.47 30.86
C GLU A 12 -83.25 59.16 30.16
N LYS A 13 -81.93 58.89 30.21
CA LYS A 13 -81.40 57.53 30.33
C LYS A 13 -81.65 57.06 31.78
N PRO A 14 -82.06 55.80 31.98
CA PRO A 14 -81.05 54.85 32.45
C PRO A 14 -81.26 53.42 31.92
N GLY A 15 -80.23 52.60 32.08
CA GLY A 15 -80.40 51.14 32.11
C GLY A 15 -79.61 50.37 31.07
N ALA A 16 -78.28 50.42 31.17
CA ALA A 16 -77.42 49.41 30.59
C ALA A 16 -77.76 48.03 31.20
N ALA A 17 -78.58 47.23 30.52
CA ALA A 17 -78.75 45.83 30.86
C ALA A 17 -77.51 45.07 30.38
N SER A 18 -76.48 45.06 31.24
CA SER A 18 -75.35 44.15 31.14
C SER A 18 -75.88 42.72 31.06
N ARG A 19 -75.90 42.15 29.85
CA ARG A 19 -76.13 40.71 29.66
C ARG A 19 -74.90 40.00 30.22
N ARG A 20 -74.92 39.74 31.52
CA ARG A 20 -73.96 38.85 32.19
C ARG A 20 -74.12 37.49 31.54
N VAL A 21 -73.23 37.17 30.61
CA VAL A 21 -73.02 35.80 30.14
C VAL A 21 -72.60 35.03 31.38
N GLY A 22 -73.49 34.20 31.90
CA GLY A 22 -73.18 33.29 32.99
C GLY A 22 -71.97 32.48 32.57
N VAL A 23 -70.86 32.63 33.30
CA VAL A 23 -69.69 31.77 33.18
C VAL A 23 -70.20 30.38 33.53
N GLY A 24 -70.47 29.57 32.50
CA GLY A 24 -70.85 28.18 32.67
C GLY A 24 -69.74 27.51 33.48
N VAL A 25 -70.09 27.04 34.67
CA VAL A 25 -69.20 26.21 35.48
C VAL A 25 -68.88 25.00 34.63
N GLN A 26 -67.68 24.99 34.03
CA GLN A 26 -67.19 23.83 33.30
C GLN A 26 -67.27 22.65 34.27
N SER A 27 -67.96 21.59 33.87
CA SER A 27 -68.08 20.38 34.67
C SER A 27 -66.68 19.91 35.05
N HIS A 28 -66.46 19.56 36.32
CA HIS A 28 -65.18 19.01 36.78
C HIS A 28 -64.73 17.80 35.94
N VAL A 29 -65.70 17.10 35.32
CA VAL A 29 -65.47 15.99 34.39
C VAL A 29 -64.93 16.48 33.04
N ASP A 30 -65.41 17.62 32.52
CA ASP A 30 -64.90 18.22 31.28
C ASP A 30 -63.49 18.79 31.48
N GLN A 31 -63.22 19.37 32.65
CA GLN A 31 -61.87 19.83 33.00
C GLN A 31 -60.91 18.66 33.20
N ALA A 32 -61.35 17.55 33.82
CA ALA A 32 -60.56 16.34 33.99
C ALA A 32 -60.25 15.67 32.65
N THR A 33 -61.23 15.51 31.77
CA THR A 33 -61.03 14.94 30.42
C THR A 33 -60.15 15.81 29.54
N ALA A 34 -60.28 17.14 29.58
CA ALA A 34 -59.36 18.06 28.91
C ALA A 34 -57.93 17.97 29.45
N MET A 35 -57.77 17.76 30.76
CA MET A 35 -56.47 17.53 31.38
C MET A 35 -55.85 16.19 30.95
N GLU A 36 -56.65 15.13 30.82
CA GLU A 36 -56.19 13.83 30.33
C GLU A 36 -55.83 13.85 28.84
N LEU A 37 -56.65 14.48 27.99
CA LEU A 37 -56.33 14.65 26.57
C LEU A 37 -55.07 15.47 26.36
N SER A 38 -54.89 16.58 27.09
CA SER A 38 -53.69 17.41 26.98
C SER A 38 -52.43 16.69 27.47
N ARG A 39 -52.54 15.86 28.53
CA ARG A 39 -51.45 14.98 28.96
C ARG A 39 -51.09 13.96 27.90
N ASN A 40 -52.07 13.34 27.25
CA ASN A 40 -51.85 12.34 26.20
C ASN A 40 -51.24 12.96 24.93
N SER A 41 -51.71 14.14 24.49
CA SER A 41 -51.14 14.84 23.34
C SER A 41 -49.70 15.32 23.59
N LEU A 42 -49.40 15.78 24.81
CA LEU A 42 -48.05 16.14 25.22
C LEU A 42 -47.13 14.91 25.28
N ALA A 43 -47.63 13.78 25.79
CA ALA A 43 -46.88 12.53 25.79
C ALA A 43 -46.56 12.08 24.36
N ARG A 44 -47.55 12.08 23.46
CA ARG A 44 -47.37 11.71 22.05
C ARG A 44 -46.36 12.61 21.33
N ALA A 45 -46.44 13.92 21.51
CA ALA A 45 -45.48 14.86 20.93
C ALA A 45 -44.05 14.64 21.46
N LYS A 46 -43.90 14.32 22.76
CA LYS A 46 -42.60 13.96 23.35
C LYS A 46 -42.06 12.65 22.76
N TYR A 47 -42.88 11.63 22.58
CA TYR A 47 -42.45 10.36 21.97
C TYR A 47 -42.05 10.54 20.51
N GLU A 48 -42.78 11.32 19.73
CA GLU A 48 -42.42 11.62 18.34
C GLU A 48 -41.09 12.41 18.25
N PHE A 49 -40.85 13.35 19.16
CA PHE A 49 -39.58 14.05 19.25
C PHE A 49 -38.43 13.12 19.65
N LEU A 50 -38.62 12.30 20.69
CA LEU A 50 -37.62 11.33 21.16
C LEU A 50 -37.26 10.33 20.07
N LEU A 51 -38.26 9.79 19.35
CA LEU A 51 -38.02 8.86 18.25
C LEU A 51 -37.18 9.50 17.14
N ARG A 52 -37.49 10.74 16.72
CA ARG A 52 -36.68 11.46 15.71
C ARG A 52 -35.24 11.64 16.17
N VAL A 53 -35.03 12.03 17.43
CA VAL A 53 -33.68 12.19 18.01
C VAL A 53 -32.95 10.85 18.04
N THR A 54 -33.59 9.76 18.44
CA THR A 54 -33.00 8.42 18.42
C THR A 54 -32.62 7.98 17.02
N PHE A 55 -33.45 8.24 16.00
CA PHE A 55 -33.10 7.94 14.61
C PHE A 55 -31.90 8.74 14.09
N VAL A 56 -31.80 10.03 14.43
CA VAL A 56 -30.66 10.87 14.06
C VAL A 56 -29.37 10.38 14.72
N LEU A 57 -29.43 10.01 16.00
CA LEU A 57 -28.28 9.44 16.71
C LEU A 57 -27.86 8.09 16.12
N ALA A 58 -28.81 7.21 15.80
CA ALA A 58 -28.53 5.92 15.15
C ALA A 58 -27.90 6.11 13.77
N ALA A 59 -28.41 7.04 12.96
CA ALA A 59 -27.83 7.36 11.66
C ALA A 59 -26.38 7.87 11.79
N THR A 60 -26.10 8.70 12.80
CA THR A 60 -24.76 9.23 13.07
C THR A 60 -23.78 8.11 13.45
N GLN A 61 -24.22 7.15 14.27
CA GLN A 61 -23.42 5.97 14.62
C GLN A 61 -23.10 5.10 13.40
N ILE A 62 -24.08 4.90 12.50
CA ILE A 62 -23.88 4.14 11.26
C ILE A 62 -22.85 4.84 10.36
N ILE A 63 -22.95 6.17 10.19
CA ILE A 63 -22.01 6.94 9.36
C ILE A 63 -20.59 6.83 9.92
N MET A 64 -20.42 6.96 11.25
CA MET A 64 -19.12 6.81 11.90
C MET A 64 -18.54 5.40 11.72
N ALA A 65 -19.37 4.36 11.90
CA ALA A 65 -18.94 2.98 11.72
C ALA A 65 -18.51 2.70 10.27
N VAL A 66 -19.27 3.18 9.28
CA VAL A 66 -18.92 3.06 7.85
C VAL A 66 -17.62 3.80 7.55
N LEU A 67 -17.44 5.01 8.07
CA LEU A 67 -16.19 5.76 7.89
C LEU A 67 -14.99 5.03 8.51
N MET A 68 -15.15 4.45 9.69
CA MET A 68 -14.10 3.67 10.34
C MET A 68 -13.72 2.43 9.55
N VAL A 69 -14.70 1.66 9.05
CA VAL A 69 -14.45 0.50 8.18
C VAL A 69 -13.81 0.94 6.87
N TYR A 70 -14.27 2.04 6.28
CA TYR A 70 -13.69 2.60 5.07
C TYR A 70 -12.22 3.03 5.28
N LEU A 71 -11.90 3.65 6.42
CA LEU A 71 -10.52 4.01 6.77
C LEU A 71 -9.67 2.78 7.11
N ALA A 72 -10.23 1.75 7.73
CA ALA A 72 -9.51 0.52 8.08
C ALA A 72 -9.26 -0.41 6.89
N THR A 73 -10.13 -0.38 5.88
CA THR A 73 -10.00 -1.18 4.65
C THR A 73 -9.16 -0.48 3.58
N ARG A 74 -8.78 0.79 3.79
CA ARG A 74 -7.74 1.41 2.96
C ARG A 74 -6.41 0.70 3.26
N PRO A 75 -5.68 0.24 2.22
CA PRO A 75 -4.32 -0.21 2.44
C PRO A 75 -3.54 0.96 3.05
N VAL A 76 -2.95 0.72 4.22
CA VAL A 76 -2.03 1.67 4.84
C VAL A 76 -0.82 1.75 3.91
N GLU A 77 -0.67 2.87 3.20
CA GLU A 77 0.57 3.16 2.47
C GLU A 77 1.66 3.33 3.52
N GLU A 78 2.45 2.26 3.74
CA GLU A 78 3.56 2.24 4.68
C GLU A 78 4.65 3.19 4.22
N ARG A 79 4.55 4.46 4.63
CA ARG A 79 5.53 5.49 4.29
C ARG A 79 6.70 5.41 5.26
N PHE A 80 7.74 4.68 4.89
CA PHE A 80 8.99 4.61 5.66
C PHE A 80 9.78 5.92 5.48
N ILE A 81 9.72 6.78 6.49
CA ILE A 81 10.55 7.99 6.56
C ILE A 81 11.88 7.61 7.20
N ARG A 82 12.99 7.76 6.46
CA ARG A 82 14.34 7.61 7.02
C ARG A 82 15.00 8.97 7.18
N THR A 83 15.50 9.21 8.38
CA THR A 83 16.38 10.33 8.70
C THR A 83 17.83 9.89 8.46
N ASP A 84 18.54 10.54 7.55
CA ASP A 84 19.99 10.40 7.40
C ASP A 84 20.72 10.96 8.65
N SER A 85 21.96 10.52 8.88
CA SER A 85 22.92 11.04 9.87
C SER A 85 23.10 12.57 9.86
N GLN A 86 22.65 13.26 8.80
CA GLN A 86 22.61 14.72 8.66
C GLN A 86 21.21 15.35 8.77
N GLY A 87 20.20 14.63 9.28
CA GLY A 87 18.86 15.19 9.52
C GLY A 87 18.03 15.44 8.25
N ARG A 88 18.46 14.91 7.09
CA ARG A 88 17.68 14.99 5.84
C ARG A 88 16.61 13.90 5.85
N LEU A 89 15.36 14.33 5.83
CA LEU A 89 14.20 13.47 5.59
C LEU A 89 14.19 13.12 4.11
N SER A 90 14.66 11.92 3.76
CA SER A 90 14.49 11.40 2.40
C SER A 90 13.34 10.41 2.41
N GLU A 91 12.32 10.72 1.63
CA GLU A 91 11.19 9.82 1.40
C GLU A 91 11.71 8.54 0.72
N ILE A 92 11.52 7.39 1.37
CA ILE A 92 11.67 6.11 0.69
C ILE A 92 10.42 5.96 -0.15
N GLN A 93 10.48 6.45 -1.38
CA GLN A 93 9.44 6.19 -2.35
C GLN A 93 9.47 4.68 -2.61
N VAL A 94 8.53 3.93 -2.03
CA VAL A 94 8.18 2.57 -2.49
C VAL A 94 7.57 2.75 -3.87
N LEU A 95 8.45 2.93 -4.84
CA LEU A 95 8.08 3.02 -6.23
C LEU A 95 7.60 1.63 -6.62
N ASP A 96 6.33 1.51 -6.99
CA ASP A 96 5.71 0.34 -7.63
C ASP A 96 6.41 -0.07 -8.96
N ARG A 97 7.46 0.67 -9.33
CA ARG A 97 8.29 0.48 -10.50
C ARG A 97 9.74 0.28 -10.05
N PRO A 98 10.46 -0.68 -10.65
CA PRO A 98 11.87 -0.86 -10.33
C PRO A 98 12.63 0.45 -10.54
N ILE A 99 13.45 0.82 -9.56
CA ILE A 99 14.33 2.01 -9.66
C ILE A 99 15.30 1.83 -10.83
N GLN A 100 15.64 0.58 -11.14
CA GLN A 100 16.53 0.17 -12.20
C GLN A 100 15.77 -0.10 -13.50
N SER A 101 16.29 0.43 -14.60
CA SER A 101 15.85 0.07 -15.94
C SER A 101 16.24 -1.36 -16.31
N ASN A 102 15.46 -1.98 -17.19
CA ASN A 102 15.77 -3.32 -17.70
C ASN A 102 17.18 -3.41 -18.34
N GLN A 103 17.65 -2.32 -18.96
CA GLN A 103 18.99 -2.25 -19.53
C GLN A 103 20.09 -2.24 -18.45
N GLU A 104 19.89 -1.52 -17.34
CA GLU A 104 20.83 -1.53 -16.21
C GLU A 104 20.94 -2.90 -15.58
N VAL A 105 19.80 -3.60 -15.40
CA VAL A 105 19.77 -4.98 -14.90
C VAL A 105 20.55 -5.91 -15.82
N ILE A 106 20.36 -5.81 -17.14
CA ILE A 106 21.09 -6.61 -18.14
C ILE A 106 22.60 -6.36 -18.04
N GLN A 107 23.04 -5.10 -18.03
CA GLN A 107 24.46 -4.73 -17.98
C GLN A 107 25.12 -5.13 -16.65
N TRP A 108 24.40 -4.97 -15.53
CA TRP A 108 24.87 -5.41 -14.23
C TRP A 108 24.99 -6.93 -14.17
N THR A 109 23.99 -7.65 -14.65
CA THR A 109 23.97 -9.12 -14.67
C THR A 109 25.12 -9.68 -15.51
N ALA A 110 25.37 -9.09 -16.68
CA ALA A 110 26.48 -9.49 -17.54
C ALA A 110 27.83 -9.36 -16.82
N ARG A 111 28.06 -8.24 -16.11
CA ARG A 111 29.28 -8.02 -15.34
C ARG A 111 29.39 -9.00 -14.17
N ALA A 112 28.34 -9.15 -13.37
CA ALA A 112 28.33 -10.03 -12.21
C ALA A 112 28.61 -11.49 -12.59
N LEU A 113 27.96 -11.99 -13.64
CA LEU A 113 28.18 -13.35 -14.14
C LEU A 113 29.57 -13.53 -14.75
N THR A 114 30.05 -12.55 -15.52
CA THR A 114 31.40 -12.62 -16.10
C THR A 114 32.47 -12.70 -15.00
N SER A 115 32.33 -11.89 -13.95
CA SER A 115 33.20 -11.94 -12.78
C SER A 115 33.09 -13.26 -12.01
N ALA A 116 31.88 -13.84 -11.91
CA ALA A 116 31.66 -15.09 -11.19
C ALA A 116 32.37 -16.30 -11.82
N TYR A 117 32.53 -16.32 -13.14
CA TYR A 117 33.22 -17.38 -13.88
C TYR A 117 34.66 -17.02 -14.30
N THR A 118 35.19 -15.90 -13.82
CA THR A 118 36.59 -15.50 -14.05
C THR A 118 37.40 -15.77 -12.78
N LEU A 119 37.87 -17.01 -12.65
CA LEU A 119 38.60 -17.49 -11.48
C LEU A 119 39.99 -18.04 -11.84
N SER A 120 40.94 -17.91 -10.93
CA SER A 120 42.27 -18.52 -11.03
C SER A 120 42.44 -19.58 -9.95
N PHE A 121 43.02 -20.74 -10.29
CA PHE A 121 43.33 -21.79 -9.32
C PHE A 121 44.11 -21.29 -8.09
N ALA A 122 44.94 -20.25 -8.25
CA ALA A 122 45.76 -19.70 -7.18
C ALA A 122 44.98 -18.83 -6.19
N ASN A 123 43.96 -18.08 -6.68
CA ASN A 123 43.29 -17.02 -5.91
C ASN A 123 41.76 -17.16 -5.87
N TYR A 124 41.22 -18.32 -6.27
CA TYR A 124 39.77 -18.52 -6.42
C TYR A 124 39.00 -18.17 -5.14
N SER A 125 39.52 -18.52 -3.95
CA SER A 125 38.85 -18.23 -2.67
C SER A 125 38.66 -16.73 -2.44
N GLN A 126 39.68 -15.92 -2.72
CA GLN A 126 39.57 -14.46 -2.61
C GLN A 126 38.60 -13.91 -3.65
N GLN A 127 38.71 -14.36 -4.91
CA GLN A 127 37.83 -13.91 -5.99
C GLN A 127 36.35 -14.26 -5.71
N LEU A 128 36.09 -15.43 -5.12
CA LEU A 128 34.75 -15.82 -4.67
C LEU A 128 34.23 -14.90 -3.55
N ASN A 129 35.09 -14.49 -2.62
CA ASN A 129 34.70 -13.53 -1.58
C ASN A 129 34.41 -12.14 -2.15
N ASP A 130 35.16 -11.71 -3.17
CA ASP A 130 34.99 -10.41 -3.81
C ASP A 130 33.66 -10.32 -4.59
N ILE A 131 33.19 -11.42 -5.18
CA ILE A 131 31.90 -11.47 -5.90
C ILE A 131 30.70 -11.71 -4.97
N LYS A 132 30.93 -12.26 -3.77
CA LYS A 132 29.86 -12.60 -2.80
C LYS A 132 28.84 -11.48 -2.57
N PRO A 133 29.21 -10.18 -2.49
CA PRO A 133 28.26 -9.08 -2.34
C PRO A 133 27.23 -8.97 -3.48
N HIS A 134 27.51 -9.49 -4.68
CA HIS A 134 26.56 -9.48 -5.81
C HIS A 134 25.42 -10.51 -5.64
N PHE A 135 25.52 -11.40 -4.67
CA PHE A 135 24.53 -12.43 -4.41
C PHE A 135 23.70 -12.08 -3.17
N THR A 136 22.48 -12.59 -3.14
CA THR A 136 21.72 -12.77 -1.90
C THR A 136 22.25 -13.98 -1.14
N THR A 137 21.84 -14.17 0.11
CA THR A 137 22.20 -15.36 0.89
C THR A 137 21.80 -16.64 0.17
N GLU A 138 20.55 -16.72 -0.30
CA GLU A 138 20.01 -17.87 -1.03
C GLU A 138 20.70 -18.05 -2.40
N GLY A 139 20.95 -16.96 -3.10
CA GLY A 139 21.64 -16.99 -4.40
C GLY A 139 23.09 -17.45 -4.31
N TRP A 140 23.78 -17.11 -3.22
CA TRP A 140 25.14 -17.58 -2.97
C TRP A 140 25.18 -19.09 -2.72
N GLU A 141 24.23 -19.62 -1.97
CA GLU A 141 24.08 -21.06 -1.77
C GLU A 141 23.76 -21.78 -3.08
N SER A 142 22.80 -21.26 -3.85
CA SER A 142 22.47 -21.77 -5.19
C SER A 142 23.69 -21.78 -6.12
N PHE A 143 24.54 -20.75 -6.05
CA PHE A 143 25.76 -20.66 -6.86
C PHE A 143 26.78 -21.71 -6.45
N ASN A 144 27.07 -21.86 -5.16
CA ASN A 144 28.00 -22.88 -4.68
C ASN A 144 27.52 -24.31 -5.01
N GLN A 145 26.23 -24.56 -4.91
CA GLN A 145 25.63 -25.83 -5.32
C GLN A 145 25.75 -26.06 -6.84
N ALA A 146 25.61 -25.02 -7.66
CA ALA A 146 25.82 -25.12 -9.11
C ALA A 146 27.30 -25.42 -9.44
N LEU A 147 28.24 -24.73 -8.79
CA LEU A 147 29.68 -24.97 -8.96
C LEU A 147 30.10 -26.38 -8.52
N SER A 148 29.57 -26.85 -7.39
CA SER A 148 29.85 -28.20 -6.87
C SER A 148 29.27 -29.28 -7.79
N ARG A 149 28.02 -29.15 -8.23
CA ARG A 149 27.40 -30.10 -9.18
C ARG A 149 28.13 -30.17 -10.52
N ALA A 150 28.68 -29.05 -10.98
CA ALA A 150 29.45 -28.99 -12.21
C ALA A 150 30.91 -29.47 -12.05
N GLY A 151 31.36 -29.75 -10.82
CA GLY A 151 32.78 -30.02 -10.53
C GLY A 151 33.70 -28.85 -10.92
N PHE A 152 33.19 -27.62 -10.96
CA PHE A 152 33.90 -26.48 -11.55
C PHE A 152 35.19 -26.17 -10.78
N ILE A 153 35.11 -26.11 -9.44
CA ILE A 153 36.26 -25.83 -8.58
C ILE A 153 37.27 -26.98 -8.59
N GLU A 154 36.79 -28.23 -8.59
CA GLU A 154 37.64 -29.41 -8.66
C GLU A 154 38.44 -29.45 -9.97
N ASN A 155 37.79 -29.16 -11.10
CA ASN A 155 38.44 -29.04 -12.41
C ASN A 155 39.43 -27.86 -12.46
N LEU A 156 39.06 -26.71 -11.88
CA LEU A 156 39.94 -25.54 -11.79
C LEU A 156 41.24 -25.88 -11.05
N LEU A 157 41.15 -26.60 -9.92
CA LEU A 157 42.29 -26.97 -9.08
C LEU A 157 43.13 -28.11 -9.68
N SER A 158 42.49 -29.16 -10.21
CA SER A 158 43.19 -30.32 -10.76
C SER A 158 43.99 -29.97 -12.00
N GLY A 159 43.42 -29.15 -12.91
CA GLY A 159 44.08 -28.70 -14.12
C GLY A 159 44.92 -27.43 -13.97
N LYS A 160 44.94 -26.83 -12.77
CA LYS A 160 45.59 -25.53 -12.48
C LYS A 160 45.19 -24.46 -13.51
N TYR A 161 43.90 -24.42 -13.82
CA TYR A 161 43.39 -23.52 -14.85
C TYR A 161 43.23 -22.10 -14.33
N VAL A 162 43.40 -21.15 -15.25
CA VAL A 162 42.85 -19.80 -15.15
C VAL A 162 41.66 -19.73 -16.09
N THR A 163 40.50 -19.38 -15.54
CA THR A 163 39.24 -19.25 -16.27
C THR A 163 38.96 -17.79 -16.59
N SER A 164 38.47 -17.55 -17.80
CA SER A 164 37.95 -16.25 -18.22
C SER A 164 36.62 -16.47 -18.91
N ALA A 165 35.60 -15.75 -18.47
CA ALA A 165 34.27 -15.83 -19.07
C ALA A 165 34.01 -14.62 -19.96
N VAL A 166 33.33 -14.85 -21.08
CA VAL A 166 32.83 -13.79 -21.95
C VAL A 166 31.39 -14.09 -22.36
N PRO A 167 30.49 -13.08 -22.41
CA PRO A 167 29.17 -13.23 -22.99
C PRO A 167 29.29 -13.60 -24.48
N SER A 168 28.66 -14.69 -24.88
CA SER A 168 28.63 -15.11 -26.30
C SER A 168 27.49 -14.44 -27.08
N ALA A 169 26.45 -13.98 -26.36
CA ALA A 169 25.38 -13.14 -26.89
C ALA A 169 24.90 -12.17 -25.80
N ALA A 170 24.10 -11.17 -26.19
CA ALA A 170 23.52 -10.23 -25.24
C ALA A 170 22.58 -10.96 -24.25
N PRO A 171 22.59 -10.61 -22.95
CA PRO A 171 21.62 -11.17 -22.00
C PRO A 171 20.20 -10.75 -22.36
N THR A 172 19.25 -11.66 -22.17
CA THR A 172 17.83 -11.42 -22.43
C THR A 172 17.01 -11.63 -21.17
N ILE A 173 16.10 -10.70 -20.88
CA ILE A 173 15.11 -10.87 -19.82
C ILE A 173 14.01 -11.81 -20.33
N VAL A 174 13.86 -12.96 -19.68
CA VAL A 174 12.85 -13.97 -19.99
C VAL A 174 11.50 -13.58 -19.37
N SER A 175 11.53 -13.08 -18.14
CA SER A 175 10.34 -12.65 -17.41
C SER A 175 10.71 -11.67 -16.30
N GLU A 176 9.77 -10.81 -15.93
CA GLU A 176 9.88 -9.87 -14.81
C GLU A 176 8.64 -9.99 -13.92
N GLY A 177 8.77 -9.70 -12.63
CA GLY A 177 7.67 -9.75 -11.67
C GLY A 177 8.13 -9.88 -10.23
N THR A 178 7.19 -10.06 -9.31
CA THR A 178 7.49 -10.23 -7.89
C THR A 178 8.01 -11.64 -7.60
N VAL A 179 9.24 -11.72 -7.10
CA VAL A 179 9.90 -12.96 -6.67
C VAL A 179 10.37 -12.76 -5.23
N LEU A 180 9.97 -13.66 -4.31
CA LEU A 180 10.40 -13.62 -2.90
C LEU A 180 10.14 -12.24 -2.24
N GLN A 181 8.92 -11.71 -2.39
CA GLN A 181 8.49 -10.41 -1.86
C GLN A 181 9.21 -9.17 -2.42
N SER A 182 10.12 -9.33 -3.39
CA SER A 182 10.82 -8.23 -4.06
C SER A 182 10.55 -8.27 -5.56
N TYR A 183 10.65 -7.12 -6.24
CA TYR A 183 10.62 -7.13 -7.72
C TYR A 183 11.90 -7.78 -8.26
N GLY A 184 11.76 -8.62 -9.28
CA GLY A 184 12.87 -9.38 -9.84
C GLY A 184 12.72 -9.68 -11.32
N TRP A 185 13.85 -10.08 -11.91
CA TRP A 185 14.02 -10.37 -13.33
C TRP A 185 14.66 -11.74 -13.49
N ARG A 186 14.09 -12.57 -14.36
CA ARG A 186 14.73 -13.78 -14.85
C ARG A 186 15.51 -13.42 -16.10
N VAL A 187 16.83 -13.54 -16.04
CA VAL A 187 17.74 -13.22 -17.13
C VAL A 187 18.41 -14.49 -17.60
N GLN A 188 18.48 -14.68 -18.91
CA GLN A 188 19.28 -15.73 -19.54
C GLN A 188 20.45 -15.09 -20.28
N MET A 189 21.64 -15.66 -20.09
CA MET A 189 22.85 -15.26 -20.79
C MET A 189 23.68 -16.49 -21.18
N PRO A 190 23.97 -16.68 -22.48
CA PRO A 190 24.94 -17.69 -22.90
C PRO A 190 26.36 -17.13 -22.71
N ILE A 191 27.18 -17.84 -21.95
CA ILE A 191 28.57 -17.47 -21.68
C ILE A 191 29.52 -18.51 -22.23
N THR A 192 30.69 -18.07 -22.71
CA THR A 192 31.81 -18.94 -23.07
C THR A 192 32.91 -18.77 -22.05
N ILE A 193 33.32 -19.88 -21.46
CA ILE A 193 34.36 -19.96 -20.43
C ILE A 193 35.59 -20.58 -21.08
N SER A 194 36.70 -19.83 -21.10
CA SER A 194 38.01 -20.30 -21.54
C SER A 194 38.82 -20.78 -20.35
N TYR A 195 39.26 -22.02 -20.37
CA TYR A 195 40.17 -22.64 -19.41
C TYR A 195 41.58 -22.62 -19.98
N ARG A 196 42.50 -21.92 -19.33
CA ARG A 196 43.90 -21.80 -19.76
C ARG A 196 44.83 -22.41 -18.73
N SER A 197 45.68 -23.33 -19.14
CA SER A 197 46.77 -23.91 -18.34
C SER A 197 47.96 -24.13 -19.27
N SER A 198 49.20 -23.94 -18.80
CA SER A 198 50.46 -23.93 -19.57
C SER A 198 50.45 -24.66 -20.94
N GLY A 199 50.03 -23.95 -22.01
CA GLY A 199 50.03 -24.45 -23.39
C GLY A 199 48.73 -25.10 -23.90
N VAL A 200 47.72 -25.25 -23.06
CA VAL A 200 46.39 -25.80 -23.38
C VAL A 200 45.31 -24.75 -23.11
N GLU A 201 44.49 -24.48 -24.13
CA GLU A 201 43.30 -23.64 -24.02
C GLU A 201 42.07 -24.45 -24.44
N GLU A 202 41.14 -24.63 -23.51
CA GLU A 202 39.86 -25.29 -23.76
C GLU A 202 38.74 -24.28 -23.56
N THR A 203 37.69 -24.36 -24.39
CA THR A 203 36.54 -23.46 -24.29
C THR A 203 35.26 -24.25 -24.08
N ARG A 204 34.38 -23.72 -23.23
CA ARG A 204 33.07 -24.31 -22.95
C ARG A 204 32.00 -23.23 -22.97
N SER A 205 31.00 -23.41 -23.81
CA SER A 205 29.82 -22.55 -23.83
C SER A 205 28.72 -23.17 -22.98
N ILE A 206 28.14 -22.36 -22.08
CA ILE A 206 27.04 -22.77 -21.21
C ILE A 206 25.93 -21.72 -21.23
N MET A 207 24.70 -22.14 -20.97
CA MET A 207 23.58 -21.21 -20.82
C MET A 207 23.29 -21.01 -19.33
N VAL A 208 23.41 -19.75 -18.88
CA VAL A 208 23.17 -19.40 -17.48
C VAL A 208 21.83 -18.69 -17.37
N GLU A 209 20.95 -19.24 -16.55
CA GLU A 209 19.69 -18.63 -16.16
C GLU A 209 19.84 -18.11 -14.72
N VAL A 210 19.62 -16.81 -14.52
CA VAL A 210 19.68 -16.17 -13.20
C VAL A 210 18.39 -15.47 -12.89
N THR A 211 18.04 -15.49 -11.61
CA THR A 211 16.99 -14.62 -11.07
C THR A 211 17.67 -13.50 -10.29
N VAL A 212 17.48 -12.27 -10.75
CA VAL A 212 17.97 -11.05 -10.12
C VAL A 212 16.83 -10.40 -9.36
N VAL A 213 17.07 -10.01 -8.12
CA VAL A 213 16.09 -9.32 -7.28
C VAL A 213 16.60 -7.96 -6.88
N GLN A 214 15.69 -7.02 -6.69
CA GLN A 214 16.01 -5.71 -6.14
C GLN A 214 16.44 -5.86 -4.67
N ARG A 215 17.48 -5.13 -4.27
CA ARG A 215 17.94 -5.04 -2.88
C ARG A 215 17.97 -3.58 -2.41
N PRO A 216 17.76 -3.32 -1.10
CA PRO A 216 17.95 -1.98 -0.57
C PRO A 216 19.37 -1.48 -0.85
N ALA A 217 19.49 -0.27 -1.41
CA ALA A 217 20.79 0.35 -1.74
C ALA A 217 21.71 0.52 -0.52
N VAL A 218 21.12 0.49 0.68
CA VAL A 218 21.82 0.54 1.98
C VAL A 218 22.65 -0.73 2.22
N GLU A 219 22.19 -1.87 1.73
CA GLU A 219 22.89 -3.16 1.91
C GLU A 219 23.82 -3.49 0.75
N ASN A 220 23.48 -3.04 -0.45
CA ASN A 220 24.30 -3.24 -1.64
C ASN A 220 24.28 -1.97 -2.51
N PRO A 221 25.44 -1.33 -2.79
CA PRO A 221 25.51 -0.11 -3.61
C PRO A 221 24.87 -0.24 -4.99
N SER A 222 24.82 -1.46 -5.55
CA SER A 222 24.21 -1.70 -6.86
C SER A 222 22.69 -1.84 -6.83
N GLY A 223 22.08 -1.97 -5.65
CA GLY A 223 20.63 -2.14 -5.48
C GLY A 223 20.05 -3.41 -6.12
N LEU A 224 20.91 -4.34 -6.53
CA LEU A 224 20.58 -5.59 -7.22
C LEU A 224 21.32 -6.75 -6.56
N GLY A 225 20.70 -7.93 -6.56
CA GLY A 225 21.32 -9.15 -6.06
C GLY A 225 20.85 -10.37 -6.84
N ILE A 226 21.73 -11.35 -7.05
CA ILE A 226 21.35 -12.63 -7.64
C ILE A 226 20.69 -13.48 -6.54
N ALA A 227 19.43 -13.86 -6.76
CA ALA A 227 18.63 -14.72 -5.88
C ALA A 227 18.77 -16.21 -6.20
N GLN A 228 18.96 -16.54 -7.47
CA GLN A 228 19.10 -17.92 -7.90
C GLN A 228 19.94 -17.98 -9.17
N ILE A 229 20.72 -19.05 -9.31
CA ILE A 229 21.48 -19.33 -10.51
C ILE A 229 21.34 -20.80 -10.89
N VAL A 230 21.03 -21.03 -12.17
CA VAL A 230 20.90 -22.35 -12.77
C VAL A 230 21.71 -22.37 -14.05
N THR A 231 22.64 -23.32 -14.14
CA THR A 231 23.42 -23.60 -15.36
C THR A 231 22.78 -24.77 -16.08
N ARG A 232 22.54 -24.63 -17.39
CA ARG A 232 22.11 -25.70 -18.29
C ARG A 232 23.20 -26.04 -19.30
#